data_AF-A0A349JGR4-F1
#
_entry.id   AF-A0A349JGR4-F1
#
_cell.length_a   1.000
_cell.length_b   1.000
_cell.length_c   1.000
_cell.angle_alpha   90.00
_cell.angle_beta   90.00
_cell.angle_gamma   90.00
#
_symmetry.space_group_name_H-M   'P 1'
#
loop_
_entity.id
_entity.type
_entity.pdbx_description
1 polymer ?
#
loop_
_entity_poly.entity_id
_entity_poly.type
_entity_poly.pdbx_seq_one_letter_code
_entity_poly.pdbx_strand_id
1 'polypeptide(L)'
;MNFLIDHNLGGHAEILLGNIASQGWLNLLSIRFVTFKQMNLSIDSNDRVVWRLAQENQMILLTANRSMKGEDSLEQVIREENTVDSLPVITIGDANRFLGDRVYRNRCVDRILEILLDIETWMGVGRLFVP
;
A
#
# COMPACT_ATOMS: atom_id res chain seq x y z
N MET A 1 7.69 -7.36 -6.07
CA MET A 1 7.16 -6.08 -5.58
C MET A 1 7.26 -6.01 -4.07
N ASN A 2 7.86 -4.93 -3.58
CA ASN A 2 7.94 -4.65 -2.16
C ASN A 2 6.82 -3.68 -1.78
N PHE A 3 6.24 -3.88 -0.60
CA PHE A 3 5.25 -2.99 -0.02
C PHE A 3 5.77 -2.40 1.26
N LEU A 4 5.65 -1.08 1.43
CA LEU A 4 5.77 -0.44 2.72
C LEU A 4 4.38 -0.47 3.38
N ILE A 5 4.26 -1.26 4.45
CA ILE A 5 3.03 -1.39 5.22
C ILE A 5 2.98 -0.26 6.23
N ASP A 6 1.96 0.59 6.08
CA ASP A 6 1.69 1.63 7.04
C ASP A 6 1.36 1.04 8.43
N HIS A 7 1.76 1.75 9.48
CA HIS A 7 1.65 1.25 10.85
C HIS A 7 0.21 0.91 11.27
N ASN A 8 -0.79 1.57 10.66
CA ASN A 8 -2.22 1.32 10.86
C ASN A 8 -2.71 -0.03 10.30
N LEU A 9 -1.90 -0.72 9.50
CA LEU A 9 -2.25 -1.96 8.82
C LEU A 9 -1.55 -3.21 9.36
N GLY A 10 -0.78 -3.15 10.46
CA GLY A 10 0.03 -4.28 10.95
C GLY A 10 -0.66 -5.66 10.90
N GLY A 11 -1.76 -5.84 11.65
CA GLY A 11 -2.50 -7.10 11.65
C GLY A 11 -3.26 -7.42 10.34
N HIS A 12 -3.67 -6.39 9.60
CA HIS A 12 -4.33 -6.55 8.30
C HIS A 12 -3.35 -7.09 7.25
N ALA A 13 -2.10 -6.65 7.29
CA ALA A 13 -1.06 -7.04 6.34
C ALA A 13 -0.70 -8.52 6.45
N GLU A 14 -0.66 -9.08 7.65
CA GLU A 14 -0.45 -10.53 7.84
C GLU A 14 -1.58 -11.35 7.21
N ILE A 15 -2.83 -10.93 7.44
CA ILE A 15 -4.02 -11.58 6.87
C ILE A 15 -4.02 -11.45 5.33
N LEU A 16 -3.65 -10.28 4.82
CA LEU A 16 -3.55 -10.02 3.38
C LEU A 16 -2.50 -10.92 2.73
N LEU A 17 -1.29 -10.97 3.28
CA LEU A 17 -0.21 -11.79 2.75
C LEU A 17 -0.55 -13.29 2.83
N GLY A 18 -1.18 -13.72 3.93
CA GLY A 18 -1.69 -15.08 4.06
C GLY A 18 -2.76 -15.43 3.01
N ASN A 19 -3.64 -14.49 2.69
CA ASN A 19 -4.66 -14.68 1.65
C ASN A 19 -4.03 -14.82 0.26
N ILE A 20 -3.12 -13.92 -0.11
CA ILE A 20 -2.30 -13.99 -1.34
C ILE A 20 -1.58 -15.34 -1.43
N ALA A 21 -0.94 -15.78 -0.34
CA ALA A 21 -0.22 -17.05 -0.27
C ALA A 21 -1.14 -18.25 -0.47
N SER A 22 -2.30 -18.28 0.21
CA SER A 22 -3.27 -19.37 0.12
C SER A 22 -3.86 -19.57 -1.28
N GLN A 23 -3.83 -18.53 -2.11
CA GLN A 23 -4.25 -18.58 -3.50
C GLN A 23 -3.09 -18.96 -4.45
N GLY A 24 -1.88 -19.18 -3.93
CA GLY A 24 -0.71 -19.62 -4.69
C GLY A 24 0.07 -18.49 -5.39
N TRP A 25 -0.33 -17.23 -5.22
CA TRP A 25 0.26 -16.10 -5.94
C TRP A 25 1.72 -15.85 -5.59
N LEU A 26 2.17 -16.21 -4.39
CA LEU A 26 3.59 -16.05 -4.01
C LEU A 26 4.54 -16.94 -4.80
N ASN A 27 4.02 -17.97 -5.50
CA ASN A 27 4.81 -18.80 -6.41
C ASN A 27 5.03 -18.11 -7.78
N LEU A 28 4.22 -17.11 -8.10
CA LEU A 28 4.22 -16.40 -9.39
C LEU A 28 4.79 -14.98 -9.23
N LEU A 29 4.41 -14.30 -8.15
CA LEU A 29 4.79 -12.93 -7.85
C LEU A 29 5.61 -12.89 -6.56
N SER A 30 6.82 -12.35 -6.64
CA SER A 30 7.64 -12.10 -5.45
C SER A 30 7.08 -10.88 -4.70
N ILE A 31 6.14 -11.12 -3.77
CA ILE A 31 5.51 -10.07 -2.96
C ILE A 31 6.12 -10.10 -1.55
N ARG A 32 6.65 -8.95 -1.12
CA ARG A 32 7.22 -8.80 0.23
C ARG A 32 6.65 -7.59 0.94
N PHE A 33 6.25 -7.79 2.18
CA PHE A 33 5.79 -6.72 3.05
C PHE A 33 6.92 -6.27 3.97
N VAL A 34 7.14 -4.97 4.03
CA VAL A 34 8.15 -4.29 4.83
C VAL A 34 7.44 -3.33 5.77
N THR A 35 7.79 -3.38 7.04
CA THR A 35 7.19 -2.55 8.10
C THR A 35 8.03 -1.32 8.38
N PHE A 36 7.45 -0.33 9.04
CA PHE A 36 8.17 0.88 9.49
C PHE A 36 9.35 0.53 10.39
N LYS A 37 9.16 -0.46 11.29
CA LYS A 37 10.21 -0.96 12.17
C LYS A 37 11.42 -1.49 11.38
N GLN A 38 11.19 -2.19 10.27
CA GLN A 38 12.28 -2.71 9.42
C GLN A 38 13.02 -1.59 8.67
N MET A 39 12.36 -0.47 8.40
CA MET A 39 12.94 0.70 7.75
C MET A 39 13.46 1.75 8.75
N ASN A 40 13.45 1.46 10.05
CA ASN A 40 13.75 2.42 11.12
C ASN A 40 12.94 3.72 11.02
N LEU A 41 11.71 3.63 10.53
CA LEU A 41 10.79 4.76 10.37
C LEU A 41 9.93 4.92 11.63
N SER A 42 9.80 6.15 12.14
CA SER A 42 8.91 6.44 13.28
C SER A 42 7.45 6.25 12.88
N ILE A 43 6.63 5.72 13.79
CA ILE A 43 5.17 5.64 13.57
C ILE A 43 4.52 7.02 13.43
N ASP A 44 5.15 8.05 14.00
CA ASP A 44 4.70 9.45 13.95
C ASP A 44 5.22 10.21 12.72
N SER A 45 5.87 9.51 11.77
CA SER A 45 6.39 10.15 10.56
C SER A 45 5.25 10.68 9.68
N ASN A 46 5.39 11.92 9.21
CA ASN A 46 4.40 12.55 8.33
C ASN A 46 4.30 11.84 6.95
N ASP A 47 3.27 12.17 6.17
CA ASP A 47 3.01 11.49 4.89
C ASP A 47 4.12 11.74 3.86
N ARG A 48 4.77 12.91 3.91
CA ARG A 48 5.86 13.25 2.99
C ARG A 48 7.07 12.36 3.19
N VAL A 49 7.52 12.19 4.44
CA VAL A 49 8.65 11.32 4.77
C VAL A 49 8.35 9.87 4.41
N VAL A 50 7.15 9.39 4.73
CA VAL A 50 6.75 8.00 4.44
C VAL A 50 6.67 7.76 2.94
N TRP A 51 6.06 8.67 2.18
CA TRP A 51 5.93 8.55 0.73
C TRP A 51 7.29 8.57 0.04
N ARG A 52 8.15 9.55 0.36
CA ARG A 52 9.51 9.63 -0.21
C ARG A 52 10.32 8.37 0.06
N LEU A 53 10.31 7.88 1.31
CA LEU A 53 11.00 6.65 1.67
C LEU A 53 10.48 5.44 0.87
N ALA A 54 9.16 5.34 0.66
CA ALA A 54 8.59 4.28 -0.17
C ALA A 54 9.09 4.38 -1.62
N GLN A 55 9.06 5.57 -2.23
CA GLN A 55 9.50 5.79 -3.61
C GLN A 55 11.00 5.54 -3.80
N GLU A 56 11.85 6.09 -2.92
CA GLU A 56 13.31 5.91 -2.93
C GLU A 56 13.72 4.44 -2.85
N ASN A 57 12.91 3.62 -2.17
CA ASN A 57 13.15 2.18 -2.02
C ASN A 57 12.32 1.31 -2.98
N GLN A 58 11.66 1.91 -3.96
CA GLN A 58 10.83 1.21 -4.97
C GLN A 58 9.78 0.30 -4.32
N MET A 59 9.07 0.85 -3.33
CA MET A 59 8.01 0.17 -2.59
C MET A 59 6.66 0.82 -2.84
N ILE A 60 5.62 -0.01 -2.98
CA ILE A 60 4.23 0.45 -2.97
C ILE A 60 3.83 0.73 -1.52
N LEU A 61 3.38 1.95 -1.22
CA LEU A 61 2.81 2.26 0.09
C LEU A 61 1.40 1.66 0.17
N LEU A 62 1.17 0.79 1.16
CA LEU A 62 -0.15 0.23 1.46
C LEU A 62 -0.66 0.80 2.79
N THR A 63 -1.84 1.40 2.77
CA THR A 63 -2.49 2.00 3.94
C THR A 63 -4.00 1.72 3.93
N ALA A 64 -4.69 1.97 5.03
CA ALA A 64 -6.16 2.06 5.06
C ALA A 64 -6.65 3.41 5.60
N ASN A 65 -5.73 4.23 6.12
CA ASN A 65 -6.09 5.52 6.68
C ASN A 65 -4.89 6.44 6.79
N ARG A 66 -4.64 7.21 5.74
CA ARG A 66 -3.91 8.49 5.80
C ARG A 66 -4.85 9.56 5.31
N SER A 67 -5.56 10.16 6.27
CA SER A 67 -6.35 11.37 6.09
C SER A 67 -5.76 12.44 7.01
N MET A 68 -4.51 12.82 6.76
CA MET A 68 -3.96 14.03 7.36
C MET A 68 -4.48 15.21 6.56
N LYS A 69 -4.83 16.31 7.23
CA LYS A 69 -5.10 17.60 6.59
C LYS A 69 -3.88 18.48 6.77
N GLY A 70 -3.43 19.14 5.71
CA GLY A 70 -2.30 20.07 5.75
C GLY A 70 -1.28 19.84 4.66
N GLU A 71 -0.16 20.56 4.74
CA GLU A 71 0.89 20.57 3.72
C GLU A 71 1.62 19.23 3.58
N ASP A 72 1.67 18.44 4.65
CA ASP A 72 2.23 17.09 4.65
C ASP A 72 1.15 16.00 4.59
N SER A 73 -0.04 16.32 4.07
CA SER A 73 -1.03 15.30 3.72
C SER A 73 -0.57 14.49 2.53
N LEU A 74 -0.89 13.19 2.53
CA LEU A 74 -0.56 12.30 1.44
C LEU A 74 -1.08 12.82 0.09
N GLU A 75 -2.29 13.39 0.06
CA GLU A 75 -2.85 14.01 -1.13
C GLU A 75 -2.00 15.18 -1.63
N GLN A 76 -1.55 16.06 -0.74
CA GLN A 76 -0.72 17.21 -1.11
C GLN A 76 0.67 16.75 -1.58
N VAL A 77 1.27 15.78 -0.90
CA VAL A 77 2.56 15.20 -1.28
C VAL A 77 2.49 14.57 -2.66
N ILE A 78 1.47 13.76 -2.94
CA ILE A 78 1.26 13.18 -4.27
C ILE A 78 1.06 14.30 -5.30
N ARG A 79 0.30 15.35 -4.99
CA ARG A 79 0.10 16.45 -5.94
C ARG A 79 1.40 17.20 -6.28
N GLU A 80 2.30 17.36 -5.32
CA GLU A 80 3.54 18.14 -5.47
C GLU A 80 4.72 17.33 -6.01
N GLU A 81 4.82 16.05 -5.63
CA GLU A 81 6.04 15.26 -5.81
C GLU A 81 5.87 14.04 -6.73
N ASN A 82 4.63 13.67 -7.06
CA ASN A 82 4.38 12.53 -7.93
C ASN A 82 4.88 12.79 -9.35
N THR A 83 5.48 11.76 -9.94
CA THR A 83 6.00 11.78 -11.31
C THR A 83 5.41 10.62 -12.11
N VAL A 84 5.64 10.60 -13.42
CA VAL A 84 5.22 9.47 -14.26
C VAL A 84 5.85 8.14 -13.84
N ASP A 85 7.00 8.18 -13.18
CA ASP A 85 7.74 7.01 -12.72
C ASP A 85 7.44 6.64 -11.24
N SER A 86 6.52 7.35 -10.59
CA SER A 86 6.18 7.10 -9.18
C SER A 86 5.28 5.88 -9.02
N LEU A 87 5.56 5.03 -8.04
CA LEU A 87 4.69 3.90 -7.69
C LEU A 87 3.39 4.41 -7.04
N PRO A 88 2.24 3.77 -7.32
CA PRO A 88 0.98 4.17 -6.72
C PRO A 88 0.97 3.91 -5.21
N VAL A 89 0.21 4.72 -4.47
CA VAL A 89 -0.22 4.40 -3.11
C VAL A 89 -1.51 3.60 -3.18
N ILE A 90 -1.57 2.45 -2.51
CA ILE A 90 -2.78 1.63 -2.43
C ILE A 90 -3.45 1.85 -1.08
N THR A 91 -4.74 2.18 -1.10
CA THR A 91 -5.57 2.38 0.10
C THR A 91 -6.69 1.34 0.14
N ILE A 92 -6.73 0.52 1.20
CA ILE A 92 -7.88 -0.34 1.50
C ILE A 92 -9.00 0.56 2.02
N GLY A 93 -10.15 0.57 1.33
CA GLY A 93 -11.23 1.52 1.62
C GLY A 93 -11.86 1.35 3.00
N ASP A 94 -12.01 0.11 3.47
CA ASP A 94 -12.59 -0.22 4.78
C ASP A 94 -11.78 -1.35 5.46
N ALA A 95 -10.78 -0.95 6.25
CA ALA A 95 -9.96 -1.88 7.02
C ALA A 95 -10.77 -2.74 8.02
N ASN A 96 -11.82 -2.18 8.63
CA ASN A 96 -12.63 -2.95 9.58
C ASN A 96 -13.38 -4.07 8.85
N ARG A 97 -13.96 -3.75 7.69
CA ARG A 97 -14.62 -4.74 6.85
C ARG A 97 -13.63 -5.76 6.28
N PHE A 98 -12.41 -5.37 5.96
CA PHE A 98 -11.34 -6.29 5.54
C PHE A 98 -11.12 -7.44 6.52
N LEU A 99 -11.19 -7.17 7.83
CA LEU A 99 -11.03 -8.20 8.86
C LEU A 99 -12.24 -9.15 8.91
N GLY A 100 -13.45 -8.59 8.94
CA GLY A 100 -14.69 -9.34 9.19
C GLY A 100 -15.33 -10.01 7.98
N ASP A 101 -15.12 -9.49 6.76
CA ASP A 101 -15.79 -9.92 5.54
C ASP A 101 -14.78 -10.57 4.57
N ARG A 102 -14.82 -11.90 4.48
CA ARG A 102 -13.93 -12.67 3.59
C ARG A 102 -14.14 -12.31 2.10
N VAL A 103 -15.36 -12.00 1.69
CA VAL A 103 -15.65 -11.65 0.29
C VAL A 103 -15.06 -10.29 -0.04
N TYR A 104 -15.23 -9.32 0.87
CA TYR A 104 -14.57 -8.02 0.75
C TYR A 104 -13.06 -8.17 0.66
N ARG A 105 -12.45 -8.87 1.62
CA ARG A 105 -11.00 -9.16 1.62
C ARG A 105 -10.48 -9.78 0.32
N ASN A 106 -11.20 -10.78 -0.22
CA ASN A 106 -10.79 -11.40 -1.48
C ASN A 106 -10.82 -10.39 -2.64
N ARG A 107 -11.81 -9.47 -2.68
CA ARG A 107 -11.83 -8.41 -3.69
C ARG A 107 -10.67 -7.42 -3.53
N CYS A 108 -10.24 -7.10 -2.30
CA CYS A 108 -9.03 -6.30 -2.09
C CYS A 108 -7.82 -7.00 -2.70
N VAL A 109 -7.67 -8.31 -2.43
CA VAL A 109 -6.58 -9.14 -2.93
C VAL A 109 -6.59 -9.16 -4.46
N ASP A 110 -7.73 -9.47 -5.08
CA ASP A 110 -7.86 -9.53 -6.53
C ASP A 110 -7.46 -8.20 -7.17
N ARG A 111 -7.93 -7.07 -6.61
CA ARG A 111 -7.62 -5.74 -7.12
C ARG A 111 -6.14 -5.36 -6.94
N ILE A 112 -5.53 -5.73 -5.81
CA ILE A 112 -4.09 -5.53 -5.58
C ILE A 112 -3.28 -6.33 -6.61
N LEU A 113 -3.66 -7.59 -6.85
CA LEU A 113 -2.96 -8.45 -7.81
C LEU A 113 -3.08 -7.93 -9.25
N GLU A 114 -4.26 -7.44 -9.64
CA GLU A 114 -4.46 -6.78 -10.93
C GLU A 114 -3.51 -5.59 -11.12
N ILE A 115 -3.36 -4.75 -10.10
CA ILE A 115 -2.43 -3.62 -10.12
C ILE A 115 -0.99 -4.11 -10.25
N LEU A 116 -0.61 -5.17 -9.52
CA LEU A 116 0.75 -5.71 -9.55
C LEU A 116 1.13 -6.34 -10.90
N LEU A 117 0.17 -6.99 -11.57
CA LEU A 117 0.40 -7.65 -12.86
C LEU A 117 0.67 -6.67 -14.00
N ASP A 118 0.19 -5.43 -13.88
CA ASP A 118 0.33 -4.38 -14.88
C ASP A 118 0.79 -3.06 -14.24
N ILE A 119 1.81 -3.14 -13.37
CA ILE A 119 2.24 -2.00 -12.55
C ILE A 119 2.62 -0.78 -13.38
N GLU A 120 3.17 -0.98 -14.58
CA GLU A 120 3.58 0.09 -15.51
C GLU A 120 2.39 0.98 -15.89
N THR A 121 1.20 0.39 -16.08
CA THR A 121 -0.05 1.14 -16.37
C THR A 121 -0.53 1.97 -15.18
N TRP A 122 -0.09 1.62 -13.96
CA TRP A 122 -0.48 2.29 -12.72
C TRP A 122 0.60 3.24 -12.18
N MET A 123 1.75 3.40 -12.86
CA MET A 123 2.75 4.37 -12.43
C MET A 123 2.24 5.81 -12.65
N GLY A 124 2.58 6.71 -11.72
CA GLY A 124 2.20 8.12 -11.75
C GLY A 124 0.72 8.41 -11.53
N VAL A 125 -0.14 7.42 -11.28
CA VAL A 125 -1.57 7.65 -10.99
C VAL A 125 -1.81 8.25 -9.59
N GLY A 126 -0.79 8.26 -8.72
CA GLY A 126 -0.87 8.80 -7.38
C GLY A 126 -1.48 7.81 -6.38
N ARG A 127 -2.80 7.86 -6.14
CA ARG A 127 -3.48 7.07 -5.11
C ARG A 127 -4.62 6.24 -5.68
N LEU A 128 -4.61 4.94 -5.39
CA LEU A 128 -5.63 3.97 -5.78
C LEU A 128 -6.37 3.47 -4.55
N PHE A 129 -7.69 3.43 -4.62
CA PHE A 129 -8.53 2.82 -3.60
C PHE A 129 -8.92 1.41 -4.05
N VAL A 130 -8.68 0.44 -3.18
CA VAL A 130 -9.19 -0.92 -3.35
C VAL A 130 -10.36 -1.14 -2.40
N PRO A 131 -11.28 -2.06 -2.75
CA PRO A 131 -12.35 -2.46 -1.84
C PRO A 131 -11.78 -3.22 -0.66
#